data_AF-A0A3D5AAC3-F1
#
_entry.id   AF-A0A3D5AAC3-F1
#
_cell.length_a   1.000
_cell.length_b   1.000
_cell.length_c   1.000
_cell.angle_alpha   90.00
_cell.angle_beta   90.00
_cell.angle_gamma   90.00
#
_symmetry.space_group_name_H-M   'P 1'
#
loop_
_entity.id
_entity.type
_entity.pdbx_description
1 polymer ?
#
loop_
_entity_poly.entity_id
_entity_poly.type
_entity_poly.pdbx_seq_one_letter_code
_entity_poly.pdbx_strand_id
1 'polypeptide(L)' 'DIDGHQPNDPDKAADALIAISQSENPPVHLFLGSDAYDIVYKKIDILTNDVEQWKNYTLSTAL' A
#
# COMPACT_ATOMS: atom_id res chain seq x y z
N ASP A 1 -6.55 17.45 -18.86
CA ASP A 1 -5.10 17.42 -19.12
C ASP A 1 -4.29 17.35 -17.85
N ILE A 2 -3.84 16.15 -17.49
CA ILE A 2 -2.68 15.93 -16.62
C ILE A 2 -1.66 15.06 -17.39
N ASP A 3 -1.64 15.19 -18.73
CA ASP A 3 -0.60 14.57 -19.54
C ASP A 3 0.71 15.33 -19.28
N GLY A 4 1.74 14.59 -18.83
CA GLY A 4 3.07 15.11 -18.56
C GLY A 4 3.27 15.90 -17.25
N HIS A 5 2.25 16.02 -16.40
CA HIS A 5 2.33 16.77 -15.12
C HIS A 5 2.05 15.89 -13.89
N GLN A 6 2.27 14.58 -14.03
CA GLN A 6 2.16 13.66 -12.90
C GLN A 6 3.24 14.00 -11.87
N PRO A 7 2.93 13.96 -10.56
CA PRO A 7 3.94 14.19 -9.52
C PRO A 7 5.04 13.12 -9.51
N ASN A 8 4.75 11.96 -10.09
CA ASN A 8 5.64 10.82 -10.22
C ASN A 8 6.03 10.59 -11.69
N ASP A 9 7.14 9.89 -11.90
CA ASP A 9 7.71 9.58 -13.21
C ASP A 9 6.98 8.36 -13.85
N PRO A 10 6.23 8.55 -14.94
CA PRO A 10 5.44 7.48 -15.57
C PRO A 10 6.31 6.40 -16.22
N ASP A 11 7.51 6.74 -16.70
CA ASP A 11 8.43 5.77 -17.33
C ASP A 11 8.94 4.78 -16.26
N LYS A 12 9.32 5.31 -15.08
CA LYS A 12 9.71 4.46 -13.93
C LYS A 12 8.56 3.59 -13.42
N ALA A 13 7.33 4.09 -13.47
CA ALA A 13 6.16 3.30 -13.10
C ALA A 13 5.95 2.12 -14.07
N ALA A 14 6.12 2.35 -15.38
CA ALA A 14 6.06 1.29 -16.38
C ALA A 14 7.15 0.24 -16.17
N ASP A 15 8.39 0.66 -15.93
CA ASP A 15 9.51 -0.24 -15.64
C ASP A 15 9.24 -1.12 -14.42
N ALA A 16 8.70 -0.54 -13.33
CA ALA A 16 8.33 -1.28 -12.13
C ALA A 16 7.24 -2.32 -12.39
N LEU A 17 6.24 -1.99 -13.20
CA LEU A 17 5.17 -2.92 -13.58
C LEU A 17 5.70 -4.09 -14.42
N ILE A 18 6.58 -3.83 -15.38
CA ILE A 18 7.21 -4.87 -16.19
C ILE A 18 8.04 -5.79 -15.29
N ALA A 19 8.88 -5.24 -14.42
CA ALA A 19 9.69 -6.03 -13.49
C ALA A 19 8.83 -6.93 -12.58
N ILE A 20 7.75 -6.40 -12.02
CA ILE A 20 6.85 -7.16 -11.16
C ILE A 20 6.11 -8.26 -11.92
N SER A 21 5.72 -8.01 -13.17
CA SER A 21 5.05 -9.02 -14.01
C SER A 21 5.92 -10.25 -14.30
N GLN A 22 7.25 -10.12 -14.17
CA GLN A 22 8.23 -11.18 -14.38
C GLN A 22 8.66 -11.86 -13.07
N SER A 23 8.18 -11.39 -11.92
CA SER A 23 8.46 -12.00 -10.61
C SER A 23 7.80 -13.38 -10.51
N GLU A 24 8.54 -14.38 -10.01
CA GLU A 24 7.97 -15.70 -9.70
C GLU A 24 6.86 -15.63 -8.65
N ASN A 25 6.94 -14.66 -7.74
CA ASN A 25 5.96 -14.43 -6.68
C ASN A 25 5.59 -12.95 -6.66
N PRO A 26 4.68 -12.48 -7.54
CA PRO A 26 4.29 -11.08 -7.58
C PRO A 26 3.49 -10.72 -6.33
N PRO A 27 3.62 -9.49 -5.82
CA PRO A 27 2.81 -9.03 -4.69
C PRO A 27 1.35 -8.88 -5.11
N VAL A 28 0.42 -9.14 -4.17
CA VAL A 28 -1.01 -8.86 -4.37
C VAL A 28 -1.27 -7.34 -4.43
N HIS A 29 -0.45 -6.56 -3.72
CA HIS A 29 -0.54 -5.11 -3.69
C HIS A 29 0.83 -4.49 -4.01
N LEU A 30 0.88 -3.68 -5.06
CA LEU A 30 2.04 -2.89 -5.45
C LEU A 30 1.71 -1.40 -5.28
N PHE A 31 2.56 -0.66 -4.57
CA PHE A 31 2.44 0.78 -4.37
C PHE A 31 3.57 1.50 -5.08
N LEU A 32 3.25 2.57 -5.81
CA LEU A 32 4.18 3.31 -6.65
C LEU A 32 4.14 4.79 -6.26
N GLY A 33 5.31 5.35 -5.97
CA GLY A 33 5.45 6.75 -5.53
C GLY A 33 5.52 6.92 -4.01
N SER A 34 6.14 8.03 -3.58
CA SER A 34 6.31 8.36 -2.16
C SER A 34 5.00 8.71 -1.47
N ASP A 35 4.06 9.31 -2.21
CA ASP A 35 2.71 9.61 -1.74
C ASP A 35 1.93 8.33 -1.40
N ALA A 36 1.98 7.33 -2.27
CA ALA A 36 1.37 6.03 -2.02
C ALA A 36 1.98 5.35 -0.79
N TYR A 37 3.30 5.44 -0.62
CA TYR A 37 4.01 4.92 0.56
C TYR A 37 3.47 5.56 1.85
N ASP A 38 3.44 6.89 1.94
CA ASP A 38 3.01 7.62 3.13
C ASP A 38 1.54 7.32 3.48
N ILE A 39 0.67 7.25 2.46
CA ILE A 39 -0.76 6.95 2.64
C ILE A 39 -0.97 5.55 3.22
N VAL A 40 -0.24 4.54 2.73
CA VAL A 40 -0.38 3.17 3.20
C VAL A 40 0.09 3.03 4.64
N TYR A 41 1.24 3.62 4.99
CA TYR A 41 1.74 3.59 6.36
C TYR A 41 0.75 4.26 7.32
N LYS A 42 0.22 5.42 6.96
CA LYS A 42 -0.82 6.08 7.75
C LYS A 42 -2.06 5.19 7.92
N LYS A 43 -2.47 4.47 6.89
CA LYS A 43 -3.62 3.55 6.98
C LYS A 43 -3.32 2.36 7.90
N ILE A 44 -2.12 1.78 7.81
CA ILE A 44 -1.67 0.70 8.69
C ILE A 44 -1.66 1.17 10.14
N ASP A 45 -1.15 2.38 10.41
CA ASP A 45 -1.11 2.95 11.76
C ASP A 45 -2.52 3.13 12.33
N ILE A 46 -3.46 3.65 11.54
CA ILE A 46 -4.86 3.79 11.94
C ILE A 46 -5.44 2.42 12.30
N LEU A 47 -5.30 1.43 11.42
CA LEU A 47 -5.85 0.09 11.64
C LEU A 47 -5.23 -0.59 12.86
N THR A 48 -3.91 -0.44 13.05
CA THR A 48 -3.19 -0.99 14.20
C THR A 48 -3.68 -0.36 15.50
N ASN A 49 -3.85 0.96 15.51
CA ASN A 49 -4.40 1.68 16.67
C ASN A 49 -5.84 1.25 16.97
N ASP A 50 -6.69 1.12 15.95
CA ASP A 50 -8.07 0.66 16.12
C ASP A 50 -8.10 -0.76 16.72
N VAL A 51 -7.28 -1.68 16.23
CA VAL A 51 -7.19 -3.06 16.75
C VAL A 51 -6.77 -3.06 18.22
N GLU A 52 -5.74 -2.29 18.58
CA GLU A 52 -5.28 -2.22 19.97
C GLU A 52 -6.30 -1.51 20.89
N GLN A 53 -6.96 -0.46 20.41
CA GLN A 53 -8.02 0.24 21.16
C GLN A 53 -9.17 -0.70 21.52
N TRP A 54 -9.57 -1.57 20.59
CA TRP A 54 -10.71 -2.47 20.76
C TRP A 54 -10.32 -3.90 21.10
N LYS A 55 -9.05 -4.14 21.47
CA LYS A 55 -8.46 -5.47 21.71
C LYS A 55 -9.31 -6.38 22.60
N ASN A 56 -9.84 -5.85 23.70
CA ASN A 56 -10.65 -6.62 24.63
C ASN A 56 -11.92 -7.18 23.98
N TYR A 57 -12.56 -6.42 23.09
CA TYR A 57 -13.72 -6.90 22.33
C TYR A 57 -13.31 -7.83 21.20
N THR A 58 -12.22 -7.53 20.50
CA THR A 58 -11.71 -8.40 19.43
C THR A 58 -11.39 -9.80 19.96
N LEU A 59 -10.77 -9.89 21.14
CA LEU A 59 -10.37 -11.16 21.74
C LEU A 59 -11.47 -11.86 22.55
N SER A 60 -12.59 -11.19 22.86
CA SER A 60 -13.65 -11.79 23.67
C SER A 60 -14.45 -12.89 22.96
N THR A 61 -14.28 -13.02 21.64
CA THR A 61 -14.94 -14.04 20.82
C THR A 61 -14.02 -15.21 20.44
N ALA A 62 -12.77 -15.19 20.89
CA ALA A 62 -11.84 -16.29 20.68
C ALA A 62 -12.25 -17.52 21.53
N LEU A 63 -12.09 -18.72 20.97
CA LEU A 63 -12.27 -20.00 21.66
C LEU A 63 -11.12 -20.28 22.64
#